data_AF-A5YT27-F1
#
_entry.id   AF-A5YT27-F1
#
_cell.length_a   1.000
_cell.length_b   1.000
_cell.length_c   1.000
_cell.angle_alpha   90.00
_cell.angle_beta   90.00
_cell.angle_gamma   90.00
#
_symmetry.space_group_name_H-M   'P 1'
#
loop_
_entity.id
_entity.type
_entity.pdbx_description
1 polymer ?
#
loop_
_entity_poly.entity_id
_entity_poly.type
_entity_poly.pdbx_seq_one_letter_code
_entity_poly.pdbx_strand_id
1 'polypeptide(L)'
;MTSKQGHGATRRTTIKAIAGGLAVSAAGGVGSVSAASHVDATIRMNNVGSTAYEVSSVSGTNVSAETGINNPEITLTATGTRYRIENNGYPNHPLEFQDESGTILLSQDDSGSFENDDAVNWMDNGDSVEFTLTSDLSTQIATYRCTVHSGAMVGDITADIPMVDYTPQTGSVSFTTPDDGATVTSPVSFEMTAENFTVEQPQMG
;
A
#
# COMPACT_ATOMS: atom_id res chain seq x y z
N MET A 1 54.25 49.36 -4.99
CA MET A 1 54.32 48.32 -6.02
C MET A 1 53.07 47.45 -5.88
N THR A 2 52.22 47.52 -6.90
CA THR A 2 51.20 46.56 -7.36
C THR A 2 50.09 46.07 -6.39
N SER A 3 48.89 46.62 -6.65
CA SER A 3 47.56 46.08 -6.36
C SER A 3 47.30 44.73 -7.05
N LYS A 4 46.54 43.82 -6.42
CA LYS A 4 45.62 42.94 -7.14
C LYS A 4 44.45 42.49 -6.26
N GLN A 5 43.26 42.93 -6.66
CA GLN A 5 41.95 42.43 -6.25
C GLN A 5 41.81 40.93 -6.54
N GLY A 6 41.12 40.21 -5.64
CA GLY A 6 40.52 38.91 -5.88
C GLY A 6 39.01 39.02 -5.68
N HIS A 7 38.26 38.74 -6.75
CA HIS A 7 36.81 38.85 -6.87
C HIS A 7 36.05 37.89 -5.95
N GLY A 8 34.89 38.33 -5.47
CA GLY A 8 33.89 37.49 -4.80
C GLY A 8 33.17 36.54 -5.76
N ALA A 9 32.58 35.49 -5.19
CA ALA A 9 31.60 34.65 -5.89
C ALA A 9 30.53 34.17 -4.91
N THR A 10 29.44 34.94 -4.84
CA THR A 10 28.12 34.51 -4.34
C THR A 10 27.66 33.31 -5.16
N ARG A 11 27.48 32.14 -4.53
CA ARG A 11 26.91 30.98 -5.20
C ARG A 11 25.39 31.16 -5.31
N ARG A 12 24.96 31.53 -6.51
CA ARG A 12 23.56 31.69 -6.90
C ARG A 12 22.91 30.32 -7.08
N THR A 13 21.78 30.14 -6.42
CA THR A 13 20.76 29.12 -6.64
C THR A 13 20.31 29.12 -8.09
N THR A 14 20.37 27.98 -8.77
CA THR A 14 19.76 27.80 -10.10
C THR A 14 18.71 26.70 -9.99
N ILE A 15 17.46 27.13 -9.86
CA ILE A 15 16.27 26.31 -10.10
C ILE A 15 16.21 26.06 -11.61
N LYS A 16 16.41 24.82 -12.05
CA LYS A 16 16.15 24.43 -13.44
C LYS A 16 14.64 24.26 -13.61
N ALA A 17 13.98 25.32 -14.06
CA ALA A 17 12.67 25.22 -14.69
C ALA A 17 12.82 24.46 -16.01
N ILE A 18 12.25 23.27 -16.11
CA ILE A 18 12.14 22.53 -17.36
C ILE A 18 10.91 23.08 -18.09
N ALA A 19 11.17 24.01 -19.01
CA ALA A 19 10.18 24.53 -19.94
C ALA A 19 9.79 23.43 -20.94
N GLY A 20 8.47 23.31 -21.17
CA GLY A 20 7.88 22.31 -22.06
C GLY A 20 8.37 22.44 -23.50
N GLY A 21 8.66 21.29 -24.10
CA GLY A 21 8.73 21.09 -25.54
C GLY A 21 7.66 20.10 -25.95
N LEU A 22 6.58 20.60 -26.55
CA LEU A 22 5.57 19.76 -27.20
C LEU A 22 6.16 19.28 -28.54
N ALA A 23 6.60 18.03 -28.60
CA ALA A 23 6.96 17.36 -29.85
C ALA A 23 5.83 16.39 -30.22
N VAL A 24 4.98 16.78 -31.16
CA VAL A 24 3.99 15.89 -31.76
C VAL A 24 4.71 15.05 -32.81
N SER A 25 5.12 13.84 -32.44
CA SER A 25 5.46 12.78 -33.38
C SER A 25 4.32 11.77 -33.39
N ALA A 26 3.56 11.76 -34.49
CA ALA A 26 2.52 10.77 -34.76
C ALA A 26 3.17 9.39 -35.00
N ALA A 27 3.21 8.57 -33.96
CA ALA A 27 3.29 7.12 -34.04
C ALA A 27 2.63 6.60 -32.77
N GLY A 28 1.58 5.78 -32.92
CA GLY A 28 0.77 5.26 -31.82
C GLY A 28 1.60 4.40 -30.86
N GLY A 29 2.19 5.05 -29.86
CA GLY A 29 2.54 4.41 -28.61
C GLY A 29 1.35 4.62 -27.69
N VAL A 30 0.73 3.53 -27.24
CA VAL A 30 0.04 3.55 -25.95
C VAL A 30 1.12 3.95 -24.94
N GLY A 31 1.17 5.24 -24.62
CA GLY A 31 1.95 5.70 -23.50
C GLY A 31 1.32 4.99 -22.31
N SER A 32 1.99 3.96 -21.80
CA SER A 32 1.76 3.52 -20.44
C SER A 32 1.99 4.76 -19.60
N VAL A 33 0.91 5.46 -19.26
CA VAL A 33 0.91 6.23 -18.04
C VAL A 33 1.28 5.19 -17.00
N SER A 34 2.48 5.30 -16.42
CA SER A 34 2.71 4.66 -15.13
C SER A 34 1.61 5.25 -14.27
N ALA A 35 0.54 4.49 -14.06
CA ALA A 35 -0.40 4.80 -13.00
C ALA A 35 0.50 4.84 -11.78
N ALA A 36 0.77 6.03 -11.24
CA ALA A 36 1.30 6.13 -9.90
C ALA A 36 0.38 5.25 -9.07
N SER A 37 0.93 4.17 -8.50
CA SER A 37 0.19 3.18 -7.73
C SER A 37 -0.73 3.98 -6.80
N HIS A 38 -2.05 3.86 -6.98
CA HIS A 38 -2.98 4.62 -6.16
C HIS A 38 -2.73 4.21 -4.71
N VAL A 39 -2.42 5.18 -3.84
CA VAL A 39 -2.29 4.94 -2.40
C VAL A 39 -3.68 5.02 -1.81
N ASP A 40 -4.14 3.91 -1.23
CA ASP A 40 -5.49 3.80 -0.66
C ASP A 40 -5.54 4.41 0.75
N ALA A 41 -4.44 4.30 1.49
CA ALA A 41 -4.33 4.90 2.81
C ALA A 41 -2.92 5.36 3.17
N THR A 42 -2.86 6.40 4.00
CA THR A 42 -1.61 7.00 4.48
C THR A 42 -1.63 7.16 5.98
N ILE A 43 -0.58 6.64 6.64
CA ILE A 43 -0.24 6.94 8.04
C ILE A 43 0.93 7.92 8.03
N ARG A 44 0.83 8.99 8.82
CA ARG A 44 1.95 9.90 9.08
C ARG A 44 2.43 9.70 10.49
N MET A 45 3.71 9.39 10.65
CA MET A 45 4.35 9.23 11.94
C MET A 45 5.62 10.06 12.06
N ASN A 46 6.02 10.31 13.29
CA ASN A 46 7.29 10.95 13.62
C ASN A 46 7.92 10.24 14.82
N ASN A 47 9.20 10.50 15.10
CA ASN A 47 9.85 9.99 16.29
C ASN A 47 9.61 10.92 17.50
N VAL A 48 9.44 10.31 18.67
CA VAL A 48 9.53 10.98 19.97
C VAL A 48 10.90 10.65 20.55
N GLY A 49 11.88 11.49 20.20
CA GLY A 49 13.29 11.22 20.52
C GLY A 49 13.72 9.85 19.98
N SER A 50 14.37 9.05 20.82
CA SER A 50 14.77 7.66 20.53
C SER A 50 13.89 6.63 21.23
N THR A 51 12.72 7.03 21.72
CA THR A 51 11.91 6.21 22.63
C THR A 51 10.60 5.72 22.05
N ALA A 52 10.03 6.41 21.05
CA ALA A 52 8.82 5.94 20.39
C ALA A 52 8.66 6.50 18.99
N TYR A 53 7.81 5.85 18.19
CA TYR A 53 7.10 6.53 17.11
C TYR A 53 5.77 7.07 17.64
N GLU A 54 5.32 8.19 17.10
CA GLU A 54 3.98 8.75 17.34
C GLU A 54 3.29 8.92 15.99
N VAL A 55 2.06 8.41 15.88
CA VAL A 55 1.21 8.65 14.71
C VAL A 55 0.54 10.02 14.87
N SER A 56 0.71 10.87 13.86
CA SER A 56 0.18 12.24 13.82
C SER A 56 -1.10 12.36 12.99
N SER A 57 -1.29 11.49 11.99
CA SER A 57 -2.52 11.44 11.20
C SER A 57 -2.68 10.10 10.50
N VAL A 58 -3.93 9.67 10.35
CA VAL A 58 -4.33 8.56 9.49
C VAL A 58 -5.35 9.08 8.48
N SER A 59 -5.20 8.71 7.22
CA SER A 59 -6.11 9.12 6.13
C SER A 59 -6.31 7.97 5.13
N GLY A 60 -7.50 7.86 4.55
CA GLY A 60 -7.89 6.75 3.68
C GLY A 60 -8.78 5.74 4.38
N THR A 61 -8.94 4.56 3.79
CA THR A 61 -9.74 3.44 4.32
C THR A 61 -8.85 2.27 4.72
N ASN A 62 -9.42 1.30 5.42
CA ASN A 62 -8.78 0.02 5.75
C ASN A 62 -7.58 0.11 6.72
N VAL A 63 -7.43 1.23 7.42
CA VAL A 63 -6.38 1.42 8.44
C VAL A 63 -6.87 2.25 9.61
N SER A 64 -6.39 1.93 10.80
CA SER A 64 -6.58 2.72 12.00
C SER A 64 -5.34 2.69 12.88
N ALA A 65 -5.07 3.80 13.56
CA ALA A 65 -4.09 3.91 14.63
C ALA A 65 -4.49 5.08 15.51
N GLU A 66 -4.28 4.96 16.83
CA GLU A 66 -4.51 6.09 17.73
C GLU A 66 -3.44 7.17 17.50
N THR A 67 -3.86 8.43 17.44
CA THR A 67 -2.97 9.57 17.18
C THR A 67 -2.52 10.23 18.47
N GLY A 68 -1.27 10.71 18.52
CA GLY A 68 -0.75 11.49 19.66
C GLY A 68 -0.35 10.66 20.88
N ILE A 69 -0.18 9.34 20.70
CA ILE A 69 0.36 8.44 21.71
C ILE A 69 1.65 7.77 21.22
N ASN A 70 2.47 7.31 22.16
CA ASN A 70 3.71 6.61 21.87
C ASN A 70 3.46 5.16 21.46
N ASN A 71 4.09 4.73 20.37
CA ASN A 71 4.02 3.39 19.80
C ASN A 71 2.58 2.84 19.71
N PRO A 72 1.64 3.56 19.08
CA PRO A 72 0.27 3.08 18.94
C PRO A 72 0.23 1.77 18.17
N GLU A 73 -0.74 0.92 18.47
CA GLU A 73 -1.05 -0.20 17.57
C GLU A 73 -1.53 0.36 16.22
N ILE A 74 -1.06 -0.25 15.13
CA ILE A 74 -1.55 0.00 13.78
C ILE A 74 -2.39 -1.20 13.34
N THR A 75 -3.65 -0.99 12.99
CA THR A 75 -4.52 -2.04 12.47
C THR A 75 -4.74 -1.85 10.98
N LEU A 76 -4.43 -2.87 10.18
CA LEU A 76 -4.72 -2.96 8.75
C LEU A 76 -5.88 -3.93 8.56
N THR A 77 -6.91 -3.55 7.81
CA THR A 77 -8.15 -4.36 7.76
C THR A 77 -8.44 -4.97 6.40
N ALA A 78 -7.70 -4.64 5.35
CA ALA A 78 -7.90 -5.20 4.01
C ALA A 78 -6.60 -5.63 3.33
N THR A 79 -6.60 -6.85 2.78
CA THR A 79 -5.59 -7.26 1.79
C THR A 79 -5.83 -6.57 0.45
N GLY A 80 -4.80 -6.50 -0.39
CA GLY A 80 -4.80 -5.78 -1.66
C GLY A 80 -4.78 -4.26 -1.53
N THR A 81 -4.89 -3.72 -0.30
CA THR A 81 -4.81 -2.27 -0.06
C THR A 81 -3.37 -1.79 -0.12
N ARG A 82 -3.16 -0.67 -0.81
CA ARG A 82 -1.88 0.02 -0.96
C ARG A 82 -1.71 1.03 0.17
N TYR A 83 -0.87 0.71 1.14
CA TYR A 83 -0.56 1.58 2.27
C TYR A 83 0.70 2.41 2.00
N ARG A 84 0.67 3.67 2.43
CA ARG A 84 1.84 4.54 2.57
C ARG A 84 2.07 4.88 4.03
N ILE A 85 3.32 4.78 4.47
CA ILE A 85 3.75 5.29 5.77
C ILE A 85 4.73 6.42 5.52
N GLU A 86 4.36 7.63 5.90
CA GLU A 86 5.26 8.79 5.91
C GLU A 86 6.00 8.80 7.26
N ASN A 87 7.30 8.52 7.22
CA ASN A 87 8.18 8.45 8.38
C ASN A 87 9.01 9.74 8.47
N ASN A 88 8.48 10.74 9.18
CA ASN A 88 9.17 12.02 9.35
C ASN A 88 10.41 11.95 10.27
N GLY A 89 10.68 10.79 10.88
CA GLY A 89 11.88 10.54 11.67
C GLY A 89 13.07 10.04 10.83
N TYR A 90 12.85 9.67 9.56
CA TYR A 90 13.91 9.30 8.63
C TYR A 90 14.86 10.49 8.34
N PRO A 91 16.17 10.27 8.07
CA PRO A 91 16.91 8.99 8.04
C PRO A 91 17.39 8.49 9.40
N ASN A 92 17.22 9.26 10.48
CA ASN A 92 17.79 8.91 11.79
C ASN A 92 17.00 7.82 12.52
N HIS A 93 15.75 7.61 12.11
CA HIS A 93 14.85 6.60 12.64
C HIS A 93 14.26 5.80 11.48
N PRO A 94 15.01 4.85 10.89
CA PRO A 94 14.49 4.01 9.82
C PRO A 94 13.41 3.08 10.35
N LEU A 95 12.32 2.92 9.61
CA LEU A 95 11.21 2.03 9.96
C LEU A 95 11.45 0.61 9.43
N GLU A 96 11.02 -0.37 10.20
CA GLU A 96 11.04 -1.78 9.83
C GLU A 96 9.80 -2.49 10.36
N PHE A 97 9.29 -3.45 9.59
CA PHE A 97 8.20 -4.34 9.95
C PHE A 97 8.72 -5.78 10.10
N GLN A 98 8.26 -6.47 11.14
CA GLN A 98 8.71 -7.82 11.48
C GLN A 98 7.55 -8.78 11.75
N ASP A 99 7.85 -10.07 11.66
CA ASP A 99 6.99 -11.13 12.18
C ASP A 99 7.09 -11.29 13.70
N GLU A 100 6.27 -12.17 14.28
CA GLU A 100 6.27 -12.48 15.72
C GLU A 100 7.61 -13.03 16.23
N SER A 101 8.43 -13.60 15.35
CA SER A 101 9.76 -14.14 15.68
C SER A 101 10.89 -13.11 15.52
N GLY A 102 10.57 -11.90 15.03
CA GLY A 102 11.53 -10.84 14.75
C GLY A 102 12.21 -10.96 13.39
N THR A 103 11.70 -11.80 12.48
CA THR A 103 12.16 -11.84 11.08
C THR A 103 11.77 -10.56 10.38
N ILE A 104 12.69 -9.95 9.65
CA ILE A 104 12.47 -8.72 8.89
C ILE A 104 11.58 -9.04 7.67
N LEU A 105 10.44 -8.36 7.58
CA LEU A 105 9.49 -8.49 6.46
C LEU A 105 9.70 -7.37 5.43
N LEU A 106 9.83 -6.13 5.90
CA LEU A 106 10.05 -4.91 5.12
C LEU A 106 10.88 -3.93 5.93
N SER A 107 11.88 -3.26 5.36
CA SER A 107 12.79 -2.39 6.08
C SER A 107 13.28 -1.20 5.24
N GLN A 108 13.52 -0.07 5.90
CA GLN A 108 14.13 1.12 5.30
C GLN A 108 15.67 1.16 5.38
N ASP A 109 16.27 0.20 6.08
CA ASP A 109 17.71 0.21 6.40
C ASP A 109 18.37 -1.17 6.24
N ASP A 110 17.57 -2.22 6.06
CA ASP A 110 18.01 -3.57 5.75
C ASP A 110 17.11 -4.19 4.67
N SER A 111 17.24 -5.48 4.39
CA SER A 111 16.40 -6.20 3.43
C SER A 111 15.41 -7.15 4.11
N GLY A 112 14.13 -6.91 3.89
CA GLY A 112 13.03 -7.78 4.30
C GLY A 112 12.70 -8.90 3.32
N SER A 113 12.06 -9.95 3.84
CA SER A 113 11.67 -11.14 3.06
C SER A 113 10.62 -10.87 1.97
N PHE A 114 9.85 -9.78 2.08
CA PHE A 114 8.76 -9.42 1.16
C PHE A 114 9.11 -8.31 0.16
N GLU A 115 10.30 -7.71 0.25
CA GLU A 115 10.63 -6.54 -0.58
C GLU A 115 10.81 -6.85 -2.07
N ASN A 116 11.12 -8.11 -2.39
CA ASN A 116 11.23 -8.59 -3.76
C ASN A 116 9.94 -9.25 -4.28
N ASP A 117 8.85 -9.23 -3.50
CA ASP A 117 7.55 -9.72 -3.94
C ASP A 117 6.85 -8.63 -4.77
N ASP A 118 6.67 -8.91 -6.07
CA ASP A 118 5.98 -8.02 -7.01
C ASP A 118 4.55 -7.67 -6.56
N ALA A 119 3.87 -8.57 -5.84
CA ALA A 119 2.52 -8.32 -5.32
C ALA A 119 2.52 -7.36 -4.13
N VAL A 120 3.56 -7.39 -3.29
CA VAL A 120 3.77 -6.42 -2.20
C VAL A 120 4.17 -5.07 -2.77
N ASN A 121 4.92 -5.05 -3.89
CA ASN A 121 5.30 -3.83 -4.59
C ASN A 121 5.94 -2.80 -3.63
N TRP A 122 6.93 -3.26 -2.85
CA TRP A 122 7.64 -2.44 -1.87
C TRP A 122 8.32 -1.25 -2.55
N MET A 123 8.11 -0.06 -1.99
CA MET A 123 8.74 1.18 -2.44
C MET A 123 9.25 1.94 -1.22
N ASP A 124 10.53 2.26 -1.20
CA ASP A 124 11.14 3.15 -0.21
C ASP A 124 11.73 4.37 -0.91
N ASN A 125 11.23 5.56 -0.55
CA ASN A 125 11.71 6.85 -1.06
C ASN A 125 12.44 7.67 0.02
N GLY A 126 12.80 7.05 1.15
CA GLY A 126 13.41 7.68 2.32
C GLY A 126 12.36 8.14 3.32
N ASP A 127 11.78 9.32 3.14
CA ASP A 127 10.81 9.87 4.11
C ASP A 127 9.43 9.18 4.04
N SER A 128 9.24 8.26 3.08
CA SER A 128 8.02 7.48 2.93
C SER A 128 8.30 6.09 2.39
N VAL A 129 7.62 5.10 2.96
CA VAL A 129 7.53 3.76 2.40
C VAL A 129 6.11 3.46 1.94
N GLU A 130 5.99 2.57 0.98
CA GLU A 130 4.72 2.13 0.49
C GLU A 130 4.78 0.60 0.27
N PHE A 131 3.80 -0.15 0.78
CA PHE A 131 3.54 -1.56 0.40
C PHE A 131 2.05 -1.88 0.15
N THR A 132 1.79 -2.90 -0.66
CA THR A 132 0.48 -3.56 -0.76
C THR A 132 0.41 -4.67 0.28
N LEU A 133 -0.64 -4.70 1.10
CA LEU A 133 -0.82 -5.80 2.06
C LEU A 133 -1.32 -7.05 1.33
N THR A 134 -0.44 -8.01 1.06
CA THR A 134 -0.82 -9.31 0.50
C THR A 134 -1.36 -10.23 1.60
N SER A 135 -2.04 -11.32 1.21
CA SER A 135 -2.49 -12.34 2.16
C SER A 135 -1.31 -12.92 2.96
N ASP A 136 -0.20 -13.24 2.30
CA ASP A 136 0.97 -13.82 2.95
C ASP A 136 1.64 -12.84 3.93
N LEU A 137 1.73 -11.55 3.57
CA LEU A 137 2.24 -10.52 4.46
C LEU A 137 1.29 -10.29 5.65
N SER A 138 -0.03 -10.27 5.42
CA SER A 138 -1.03 -10.07 6.48
C SER A 138 -0.99 -11.14 7.56
N THR A 139 -0.61 -12.38 7.22
CA THR A 139 -0.50 -13.47 8.20
C THR A 139 0.77 -13.43 9.03
N GLN A 140 1.77 -12.65 8.62
CA GLN A 140 3.09 -12.61 9.26
C GLN A 140 3.36 -11.30 9.99
N ILE A 141 2.84 -10.17 9.51
CA ILE A 141 3.13 -8.86 10.09
C ILE A 141 2.64 -8.78 11.54
N ALA A 142 3.53 -8.37 12.44
CA ALA A 142 3.25 -8.35 13.89
C ALA A 142 3.76 -7.10 14.59
N THR A 143 4.97 -6.64 14.25
CA THR A 143 5.57 -5.46 14.92
C THR A 143 6.17 -4.50 13.92
N TYR A 144 6.18 -3.22 14.29
CA TYR A 144 6.98 -2.20 13.63
C TYR A 144 7.99 -1.61 14.61
N ARG A 145 9.18 -1.28 14.14
CA ARG A 145 10.24 -0.76 14.98
C ARG A 145 11.17 0.21 14.28
N CYS A 146 11.96 0.93 15.06
CA CYS A 146 13.14 1.63 14.57
C CYS A 146 14.33 0.68 14.52
N THR A 147 15.06 0.60 13.39
CA THR A 147 16.20 -0.32 13.23
C THR A 147 17.33 -0.02 14.22
N VAL A 148 17.59 1.27 14.48
CA VAL A 148 18.67 1.73 15.36
C VAL A 148 18.27 1.84 16.84
N HIS A 149 16.98 1.95 17.14
CA HIS A 149 16.44 2.02 18.51
C HIS A 149 15.49 0.85 18.81
N SER A 150 15.90 -0.34 18.36
CA SER A 150 15.10 -1.57 18.29
C SER A 150 14.55 -2.11 19.62
N GLY A 151 15.03 -1.60 20.76
CA GLY A 151 14.51 -1.98 22.08
C GLY A 151 13.49 -1.01 22.69
N ALA A 152 13.34 0.20 22.15
CA ALA A 152 12.49 1.24 22.74
C ALA A 152 11.40 1.74 21.77
N MET A 153 11.77 1.93 20.50
CA MET A 153 10.85 2.36 19.44
C MET A 153 10.24 1.13 18.77
N VAL A 154 9.29 0.49 19.45
CA VAL A 154 8.59 -0.71 18.99
C VAL A 154 7.11 -0.53 19.26
N GLY A 155 6.28 -0.76 18.26
CA GLY A 155 4.83 -0.84 18.41
C GLY A 155 4.27 -2.04 17.65
N ASP A 156 3.04 -2.40 17.98
CA ASP A 156 2.35 -3.54 17.39
C ASP A 156 1.66 -3.13 16.08
N ILE A 157 1.62 -4.06 15.13
CA ILE A 157 0.85 -3.92 13.90
C ILE A 157 0.10 -5.21 13.61
N THR A 158 -1.21 -5.08 13.46
CA THR A 158 -2.11 -6.22 13.28
C THR A 158 -2.79 -6.12 11.94
N ALA A 159 -2.85 -7.22 11.20
CA ALA A 159 -3.76 -7.36 10.07
C ALA A 159 -5.05 -8.04 10.54
N ASP A 160 -6.04 -7.23 10.92
CA ASP A 160 -7.37 -7.72 11.32
C ASP A 160 -8.21 -7.91 10.06
N ILE A 161 -7.86 -8.96 9.31
CA ILE A 161 -8.52 -9.25 8.04
C ILE A 161 -9.83 -9.97 8.33
N PRO A 162 -10.96 -9.35 8.00
CA PRO A 162 -12.27 -9.92 8.19
C PRO A 162 -12.45 -11.20 7.39
N MET A 163 -12.75 -12.30 8.06
CA MET A 163 -13.12 -13.51 7.35
C MET A 163 -14.56 -13.37 6.85
N VAL A 164 -14.75 -13.20 5.54
CA VAL A 164 -16.08 -13.33 4.94
C VAL A 164 -16.52 -14.79 5.07
N ASP A 165 -17.42 -15.07 6.01
CA ASP A 165 -18.07 -16.38 6.14
C ASP A 165 -19.07 -16.57 5.00
N TYR A 166 -18.54 -16.90 3.82
CA TYR A 166 -19.37 -17.25 2.68
C TYR A 166 -19.82 -18.71 2.80
N THR A 167 -21.09 -18.90 3.20
CA THR A 167 -21.77 -20.18 3.03
C THR A 167 -22.42 -20.23 1.64
N PRO A 168 -21.89 -20.96 0.65
CA PRO A 168 -22.53 -21.10 -0.65
C PRO A 168 -23.93 -21.72 -0.47
N GLN A 169 -24.97 -20.98 -0.84
CA GLN A 169 -26.31 -21.55 -0.97
C GLN A 169 -26.31 -22.46 -2.20
N THR A 170 -26.34 -23.77 -2.00
CA THR A 170 -26.48 -24.73 -3.11
C THR A 170 -27.93 -24.73 -3.59
N GLY A 171 -28.21 -24.02 -4.69
CA GLY A 171 -29.43 -24.19 -5.47
C GLY A 171 -29.23 -25.22 -6.59
N SER A 172 -30.24 -26.02 -6.91
CA SER A 172 -30.22 -26.88 -8.10
C SER A 172 -30.96 -26.21 -9.25
N VAL A 173 -30.33 -26.19 -10.44
CA VAL A 173 -30.97 -25.83 -11.70
C VAL A 173 -31.29 -27.12 -12.44
N SER A 174 -32.55 -27.32 -12.82
CA SER A 174 -32.98 -28.50 -13.57
C SER A 174 -33.66 -28.08 -14.87
N PHE A 175 -33.29 -28.75 -15.96
CA PHE A 175 -33.89 -28.57 -17.27
C PHE A 175 -34.71 -29.83 -17.59
N THR A 176 -35.93 -29.64 -18.07
CA THR A 176 -36.78 -30.73 -18.58
C THR A 176 -36.98 -30.57 -20.08
N THR A 177 -37.13 -31.69 -20.79
CA THR A 177 -37.55 -31.67 -22.20
C THR A 177 -38.96 -31.08 -22.31
N PRO A 178 -39.25 -30.21 -23.31
CA PRO A 178 -40.60 -29.74 -23.58
C PRO A 178 -41.56 -30.90 -23.87
N ASP A 179 -42.79 -30.82 -23.37
CA ASP A 179 -43.82 -31.86 -23.54
C ASP A 179 -44.20 -32.09 -25.02
N ASP A 180 -43.96 -31.11 -25.89
CA ASP A 180 -44.26 -31.14 -27.33
C ASP A 180 -43.08 -31.62 -28.20
N GLY A 181 -41.94 -31.95 -27.58
CA GLY A 181 -40.74 -32.40 -28.29
C GLY A 181 -40.09 -31.32 -29.17
N ALA A 182 -40.44 -30.05 -28.99
CA ALA A 182 -39.86 -28.96 -29.76
C ALA A 182 -38.34 -28.88 -29.55
N THR A 183 -37.60 -28.68 -30.64
CA THR A 183 -36.15 -28.46 -30.61
C THR A 183 -35.82 -27.13 -31.28
N VAL A 184 -34.88 -26.40 -30.70
CA VAL A 184 -34.26 -25.22 -31.31
C VAL A 184 -32.88 -25.61 -31.83
N THR A 185 -32.59 -25.25 -33.08
CA THR A 185 -31.24 -25.35 -33.65
C THR A 185 -30.46 -24.09 -33.26
N SER A 186 -29.20 -24.28 -32.84
CA SER A 186 -28.32 -23.26 -32.23
C SER A 186 -28.38 -21.84 -32.82
N PRO A 187 -28.06 -20.81 -32.00
CA PRO A 187 -27.69 -20.92 -30.58
C PRO A 187 -28.90 -20.89 -29.64
N VAL A 188 -28.83 -21.66 -28.54
CA VAL A 188 -29.73 -21.51 -27.40
C VAL A 188 -29.17 -20.41 -26.50
N SER A 189 -29.89 -19.31 -26.35
CA SER A 189 -29.56 -18.26 -25.37
C SER A 189 -30.36 -18.48 -24.10
N PHE A 190 -29.68 -18.45 -22.96
CA PHE A 190 -30.31 -18.36 -21.65
C PHE A 190 -29.97 -17.01 -21.03
N GLU A 191 -30.96 -16.35 -20.47
CA GLU A 191 -30.79 -15.15 -19.66
C GLU A 191 -31.23 -15.50 -18.25
N MET A 192 -30.36 -15.29 -17.27
CA MET A 192 -30.71 -15.39 -15.86
C MET A 192 -30.73 -13.97 -15.30
N THR A 193 -31.86 -13.59 -14.71
CA THR A 193 -31.97 -12.36 -13.94
C THR A 193 -31.94 -12.77 -12.47
N ALA A 194 -30.84 -12.48 -11.79
CA ALA A 194 -30.79 -12.56 -10.34
C ALA A 194 -31.25 -11.22 -9.77
N GLU A 195 -32.40 -11.20 -9.12
CA GLU A 195 -32.77 -10.09 -8.24
C GLU A 195 -32.13 -10.34 -6.87
N ASN A 196 -31.64 -9.29 -6.21
CA ASN A 196 -30.83 -9.38 -4.97
C ASN A 196 -29.48 -10.10 -5.11
N PHE A 197 -28.82 -10.06 -6.27
CA PHE A 197 -27.38 -10.34 -6.31
C PHE A 197 -26.60 -9.14 -5.75
N THR A 198 -26.07 -9.29 -4.55
CA THR A 198 -25.13 -8.34 -3.98
C THR A 198 -23.72 -8.81 -4.30
N VAL A 199 -22.97 -8.05 -5.10
CA VAL A 199 -21.51 -8.11 -5.05
C VAL A 199 -21.12 -7.40 -3.77
N GLU A 200 -21.03 -8.13 -2.66
CA GLU A 200 -20.44 -7.58 -1.46
C GLU A 200 -18.94 -7.46 -1.72
N GLN A 201 -18.41 -6.24 -1.63
CA GLN A 201 -16.97 -6.09 -1.38
C GLN A 201 -16.66 -6.88 -0.10
N PRO A 202 -15.50 -7.57 -0.01
CA PRO A 202 -15.18 -8.42 1.12
C PRO A 202 -15.54 -7.69 2.42
N GLN A 203 -16.58 -8.19 3.10
CA GLN A 203 -17.16 -7.50 4.24
C GLN A 203 -16.10 -7.45 5.32
N MET A 204 -15.79 -6.23 5.76
CA MET A 204 -14.84 -6.01 6.83
C MET A 204 -15.50 -6.08 8.19
N GLY A 205 -15.67 -7.33 8.66
CA GLY A 205 -16.02 -7.70 10.03
C GLY A 205 -14.98 -7.30 11.06
#